data_AF-K1GX99-F1
#
_entry.id   AF-K1GX99-F1
#
_cell.length_a   1.000
_cell.length_b   1.000
_cell.length_c   1.000
_cell.angle_alpha   90.00
_cell.angle_beta   90.00
_cell.angle_gamma   90.00
#
_symmetry.space_group_name_H-M   'P 1'
#
loop_
_entity.id
_entity.type
_entity.pdbx_description
1 polymer ?
#
loop_
_entity_poly.entity_id
_entity_poly.type
_entity_poly.pdbx_seq_one_letter_code
_entity_poly.pdbx_strand_id
1 'polypeptide(L)'
;DLETTMENEKTLIQYKGKLIVEEGLLKSLNDLEIKGYEIHQGLTEGNEKNLTSDNRTVLVNKNNIIATYLHGIFDNKDFTNNLLNEIRRRKGLEEVNNNISYEEYKIQEFDKLEKLVRENIDIEEIYKIIGLK
;
A
#
# COMPACT_ATOMS: atom_id res chain seq x y z
N ASP A 1 10.71 20.58 -4.94
CA ASP A 1 9.91 20.02 -6.03
C ASP A 1 10.40 18.63 -6.35
N LEU A 2 9.50 17.78 -6.86
CA LEU A 2 9.79 16.42 -7.28
C LEU A 2 9.67 16.38 -8.81
N GLU A 3 10.63 15.74 -9.46
CA GLU A 3 10.65 15.51 -10.89
C GLU A 3 10.69 14.01 -11.15
N THR A 4 9.91 13.55 -12.13
CA THR A 4 9.85 12.14 -12.51
C THR A 4 10.26 11.98 -13.97
N THR A 5 11.28 11.17 -14.20
CA THR A 5 11.72 10.75 -15.53
C THR A 5 11.22 9.35 -15.81
N MET A 6 10.68 9.12 -17.00
CA MET A 6 10.22 7.80 -17.43
C MET A 6 11.39 6.98 -17.98
N GLU A 7 11.61 5.81 -17.41
CA GLU A 7 12.61 4.82 -17.79
C GLU A 7 12.03 3.74 -18.71
N ASN A 8 12.90 3.02 -19.42
CA ASN A 8 12.48 1.92 -20.28
C ASN A 8 12.04 0.69 -19.46
N GLU A 9 12.78 0.40 -18.39
CA GLU A 9 12.54 -0.77 -17.55
C GLU A 9 11.47 -0.52 -16.50
N LYS A 10 10.70 -1.56 -16.19
CA LYS A 10 9.64 -1.51 -15.18
C LYS A 10 10.13 -2.04 -13.85
N THR A 11 9.96 -1.25 -12.81
CA THR A 11 10.11 -1.71 -11.43
C THR A 11 8.91 -2.60 -11.09
N LEU A 12 9.19 -3.85 -10.70
CA LEU A 12 8.21 -4.88 -10.34
C LEU A 12 8.66 -5.59 -9.06
N ILE A 13 8.54 -4.91 -7.92
CA ILE A 13 9.16 -5.36 -6.66
C ILE A 13 8.13 -5.39 -5.53
N GLN A 14 8.19 -6.44 -4.70
CA GLN A 14 7.54 -6.44 -3.39
C GLN A 14 8.41 -5.66 -2.39
N TYR A 15 7.79 -4.76 -1.66
CA TYR A 15 8.47 -3.90 -0.70
C TYR A 15 7.97 -4.16 0.72
N LYS A 16 8.93 -4.16 1.66
CA LYS A 16 8.69 -4.18 3.09
C LYS A 16 9.78 -3.36 3.76
N GLY A 17 9.41 -2.35 4.54
CA GLY A 17 10.37 -1.45 5.18
C GLY A 17 9.73 -0.62 6.29
N LYS A 18 10.54 0.20 6.97
CA LYS A 18 10.08 1.05 8.07
C LYS A 18 10.00 2.52 7.68
N LEU A 19 9.11 3.23 8.33
CA LEU A 19 8.99 4.68 8.23
C LEU A 19 9.93 5.40 9.22
N ILE A 20 10.60 6.45 8.75
CA ILE A 20 11.35 7.42 9.57
C ILE A 20 10.67 8.78 9.39
N VAL A 21 9.89 9.19 10.38
CA VAL A 21 9.07 10.40 10.34
C VAL A 21 9.23 11.20 11.63
N GLU A 22 9.90 12.34 11.55
CA GLU A 22 10.18 13.19 12.72
C GLU A 22 9.04 14.17 13.02
N GLU A 23 8.31 14.60 11.99
CA GLU A 23 7.30 15.64 12.06
C GLU A 23 6.21 15.52 10.98
N GLY A 24 5.22 16.41 11.02
CA GLY A 24 4.19 16.51 9.99
C GLY A 24 3.00 15.55 10.18
N LEU A 25 2.25 15.32 9.10
CA LEU A 25 1.02 14.52 9.09
C LEU A 25 1.26 13.06 9.46
N LEU A 26 2.44 12.53 9.15
CA LEU A 26 2.76 11.13 9.35
C LEU A 26 3.56 10.88 10.64
N LYS A 27 3.72 11.86 11.53
CA LYS A 27 4.57 11.74 12.72
C LYS A 27 4.21 10.55 13.61
N SER A 28 2.91 10.27 13.78
CA SER A 28 2.46 9.12 14.59
C SER A 28 2.77 7.76 13.97
N LEU A 29 3.30 7.72 12.75
CA LEU A 29 3.68 6.53 12.01
C LEU A 29 5.20 6.26 12.05
N ASN A 30 5.97 7.03 12.83
CA ASN A 30 7.40 6.78 12.98
C ASN A 30 7.66 5.34 13.46
N ASP A 31 8.69 4.70 12.91
CA ASP A 31 9.05 3.29 13.13
C ASP A 31 8.02 2.25 12.69
N LEU A 32 6.89 2.65 12.08
CA LEU A 32 5.91 1.72 11.56
C LEU A 32 6.49 0.92 10.38
N GLU A 33 6.32 -0.39 10.43
CA GLU A 33 6.60 -1.27 9.31
C GLU A 33 5.45 -1.22 8.30
N ILE A 34 5.78 -0.94 7.05
CA ILE A 34 4.84 -0.91 5.93
C ILE A 34 5.24 -1.95 4.88
N LYS A 35 4.24 -2.49 4.18
CA LYS A 35 4.42 -3.40 3.05
C LYS A 35 3.58 -2.97 1.86
N GLY A 36 3.97 -3.43 0.69
CA GLY A 36 3.27 -3.15 -0.56
C GLY A 36 4.11 -3.60 -1.74
N TYR A 37 3.85 -3.02 -2.91
CA TYR A 37 4.62 -3.34 -4.11
C TYR A 37 4.76 -2.12 -5.02
N GLU A 38 5.73 -2.20 -5.92
CA GLU A 38 6.00 -1.20 -6.95
C GLU A 38 5.72 -1.79 -8.33
N ILE A 39 4.94 -1.08 -9.14
CA ILE A 39 4.69 -1.36 -10.56
C ILE A 39 4.71 -0.04 -11.32
N HIS A 40 5.90 0.43 -11.68
CA HIS A 40 6.06 1.72 -12.33
C HIS A 40 7.33 1.75 -13.19
N GLN A 41 7.45 2.78 -14.03
CA GLN A 41 8.63 3.02 -14.88
C GLN A 41 9.23 4.40 -14.56
N GLY A 42 8.86 5.02 -13.44
CA GLY A 42 9.29 6.37 -13.11
C GLY A 42 10.46 6.35 -12.15
N LEU A 43 11.48 7.15 -12.43
CA LEU A 43 12.49 7.52 -11.45
C LEU A 43 12.16 8.93 -10.94
N THR A 44 11.83 9.05 -9.66
CA THR A 44 11.50 10.35 -9.04
C THR A 44 12.65 10.84 -8.19
N GLU A 45 13.09 12.06 -8.45
CA GLU A 45 14.14 12.76 -7.71
C GLU A 45 13.63 14.11 -7.22
N GLY A 46 14.25 14.64 -6.16
CA GLY A 46 13.94 15.97 -5.64
C GLY A 46 14.46 16.19 -4.23
N ASN A 47 14.12 17.35 -3.67
CA ASN A 47 14.66 17.80 -2.37
C ASN A 47 13.81 17.38 -1.16
N GLU A 48 12.68 16.71 -1.37
CA GLU A 48 11.82 16.27 -0.26
C GLU A 48 12.45 15.06 0.44
N LYS A 49 12.42 15.05 1.78
CA LYS A 49 12.98 13.95 2.58
C LYS A 49 12.18 12.68 2.36
N ASN A 50 12.85 11.62 1.90
CA ASN A 50 12.25 10.30 1.83
C ASN A 50 12.01 9.76 3.25
N LEU A 51 10.83 9.20 3.47
CA LEU A 51 10.35 8.73 4.76
C LEU A 51 10.57 7.23 4.94
N THR A 52 11.06 6.51 3.94
CA THR A 52 11.44 5.10 4.10
C THR A 52 12.86 4.95 4.62
N SER A 53 13.07 4.07 5.60
CA SER A 53 14.35 3.91 6.28
C SER A 53 15.51 3.44 5.40
N ASP A 54 15.20 2.73 4.31
CA ASP A 54 16.18 2.16 3.38
C ASP A 54 16.35 2.98 2.10
N ASN A 55 15.60 4.09 1.95
CA ASN A 55 15.54 4.91 0.74
C ASN A 55 15.27 4.13 -0.55
N ARG A 56 14.72 2.90 -0.47
CA ARG A 56 14.54 2.03 -1.65
C ARG A 56 13.29 2.37 -2.45
N THR A 57 12.24 2.84 -1.79
CA THR A 57 11.00 3.29 -2.42
C THR A 57 10.78 4.77 -2.10
N VAL A 58 10.12 5.50 -2.99
CA VAL A 58 9.77 6.89 -2.73
C VAL A 58 8.55 6.91 -1.82
N LEU A 59 8.66 7.55 -0.65
CA LEU A 59 7.53 7.93 0.18
C LEU A 59 7.84 9.28 0.81
N VAL A 60 7.14 10.33 0.40
CA VAL A 60 7.39 11.70 0.86
C VAL A 60 6.11 12.35 1.34
N ASN A 61 6.20 13.21 2.34
CA ASN A 61 5.08 14.02 2.82
C ASN A 61 5.47 15.50 2.87
N LYS A 62 4.72 16.33 2.15
CA LYS A 62 4.80 17.79 2.21
C LYS A 62 3.44 18.35 2.55
N ASN A 63 3.31 18.97 3.73
CA ASN A 63 2.03 19.44 4.26
C ASN A 63 0.97 18.31 4.28
N ASN A 64 -0.12 18.48 3.52
CA ASN A 64 -1.20 17.52 3.37
C ASN A 64 -1.08 16.65 2.10
N ILE A 65 0.07 16.67 1.43
CA ILE A 65 0.35 15.88 0.22
C ILE A 65 1.27 14.74 0.60
N ILE A 66 0.88 13.52 0.25
CA ILE A 66 1.69 12.30 0.37
C ILE A 66 1.89 11.78 -1.05
N ALA A 67 3.13 11.52 -1.44
CA ALA A 67 3.46 10.91 -2.73
C ALA A 67 4.30 9.65 -2.50
N THR A 68 3.95 8.56 -3.18
CA THR A 68 4.67 7.30 -3.05
C THR A 68 4.49 6.41 -4.27
N TYR A 69 5.50 5.57 -4.55
CA TYR A 69 5.38 4.46 -5.50
C TYR A 69 4.81 3.19 -4.87
N LEU A 70 4.62 3.16 -3.55
CA LEU A 70 4.17 1.98 -2.83
C LEU A 70 2.67 1.75 -3.01
N HIS A 71 2.32 0.90 -3.97
CA HIS A 71 0.97 0.38 -4.08
C HIS A 71 0.64 -0.54 -2.91
N GLY A 72 -0.64 -0.55 -2.50
CA GLY A 72 -1.09 -1.33 -1.35
C GLY A 72 -0.73 -0.70 0.01
N ILE A 73 -0.20 0.53 0.06
CA ILE A 73 0.12 1.21 1.33
C ILE A 73 -1.10 1.28 2.27
N PHE A 74 -2.31 1.43 1.74
CA PHE A 74 -3.54 1.48 2.55
C PHE A 74 -4.03 0.10 3.04
N ASP A 75 -3.49 -1.01 2.51
CA ASP A 75 -3.75 -2.35 3.03
C ASP A 75 -3.04 -2.56 4.38
N ASN A 76 -2.07 -1.70 4.72
CA ASN A 76 -1.45 -1.65 6.05
C ASN A 76 -2.43 -1.01 7.04
N LYS A 77 -3.14 -1.85 7.80
CA LYS A 77 -4.17 -1.40 8.75
C LYS A 77 -3.67 -0.30 9.69
N ASP A 78 -2.47 -0.46 10.25
CA ASP A 78 -1.91 0.51 11.20
C ASP A 78 -1.59 1.84 10.51
N PHE A 79 -1.09 1.81 9.27
CA PHE A 79 -0.86 3.02 8.48
C PHE A 79 -2.17 3.77 8.23
N THR A 80 -3.17 3.07 7.70
CA THR A 80 -4.47 3.65 7.33
C THR A 80 -5.21 4.19 8.54
N ASN A 81 -5.28 3.42 9.64
CA ASN A 81 -5.97 3.85 10.86
C ASN A 81 -5.33 5.09 11.48
N ASN A 82 -3.99 5.10 11.60
CA ASN A 82 -3.29 6.25 12.17
C ASN A 82 -3.40 7.49 11.27
N LEU A 83 -3.27 7.34 9.94
CA LEU A 83 -3.45 8.46 9.01
C LEU A 83 -4.87 9.03 9.10
N LEU A 84 -5.89 8.18 9.09
CA LEU A 84 -7.29 8.63 9.19
C LEU A 84 -7.59 9.27 10.54
N ASN A 85 -7.07 8.73 11.64
CA ASN A 85 -7.27 9.31 12.97
C ASN A 85 -6.52 10.63 13.13
N GLU A 86 -5.34 10.80 12.53
CA GLU A 86 -4.68 12.11 12.46
C GLU A 86 -5.52 13.13 11.69
N ILE A 87 -6.10 12.73 10.55
CA ILE A 87 -7.01 13.60 9.80
C ILE A 87 -8.25 13.96 10.63
N ARG A 88 -8.82 13.01 11.40
CA ARG A 88 -9.96 13.25 12.30
C ARG A 88 -9.60 14.23 13.40
N ARG A 89 -8.47 14.05 14.08
CA ARG A 89 -7.97 14.98 15.11
C ARG A 89 -7.88 16.41 14.58
N ARG A 90 -7.29 16.60 13.40
CA ARG A 90 -7.18 17.93 12.76
C ARG A 90 -8.53 18.56 12.41
N LYS A 91 -9.57 17.75 12.22
CA LYS A 91 -10.95 18.19 11.97
C LYS A 91 -11.81 18.32 13.23
N GLY A 92 -11.26 18.01 14.42
CA GLY A 92 -12.03 17.98 15.67
C GLY A 92 -13.05 16.84 15.74
N LEU A 93 -12.81 15.74 15.02
CA LEU A 93 -13.65 14.54 15.04
C LEU A 93 -13.08 13.50 15.99
N GLU A 94 -13.94 12.68 16.58
CA GLU A 94 -13.54 11.56 17.44
C GLU A 94 -12.76 10.49 16.65
N GLU A 95 -11.78 9.87 17.30
CA GLU A 95 -11.02 8.78 16.71
C GLU A 95 -11.87 7.51 16.56
N VAL A 96 -11.56 6.74 15.52
CA VAL A 96 -12.21 5.45 15.28
C VAL A 96 -11.19 4.34 15.48
N ASN A 97 -11.48 3.44 16.42
CA ASN A 97 -10.69 2.26 16.70
C ASN A 97 -11.40 1.02 16.14
N ASN A 98 -11.36 0.89 14.81
CA ASN A 98 -11.93 -0.28 14.15
C ASN A 98 -10.93 -1.44 14.19
N ASN A 99 -11.32 -2.52 14.86
CA ASN A 99 -10.53 -3.74 14.95
C ASN A 99 -10.70 -4.70 13.76
N ILE A 100 -11.48 -4.33 12.75
CA ILE A 100 -11.68 -5.18 11.56
C ILE A 100 -10.33 -5.38 10.87
N SER A 101 -9.92 -6.64 10.71
CA SER A 101 -8.74 -6.97 9.90
C SER A 101 -9.14 -6.89 8.43
N TYR A 102 -8.59 -5.91 7.72
CA TYR A 102 -8.83 -5.80 6.27
C TYR A 102 -8.35 -7.05 5.52
N GLU A 103 -7.28 -7.69 6.01
CA GLU A 103 -6.79 -8.95 5.45
C GLU A 103 -7.82 -10.07 5.59
N GLU A 104 -8.42 -10.23 6.77
CA GLU A 104 -9.47 -11.23 6.99
C GLU A 104 -10.69 -10.96 6.11
N TYR A 105 -11.12 -9.69 6.03
CA TYR A 105 -12.22 -9.28 5.15
C TYR A 105 -11.91 -9.61 3.68
N LYS A 106 -10.70 -9.29 3.21
CA LYS A 106 -10.27 -9.55 1.84
C LYS A 106 -10.24 -11.05 1.52
N ILE A 107 -9.75 -11.87 2.45
CA ILE A 107 -9.76 -13.34 2.31
C ILE A 107 -11.19 -13.87 2.22
N GLN A 108 -12.10 -13.40 3.08
CA GLN A 108 -13.51 -13.81 3.03
C GLN A 108 -14.18 -13.49 1.68
N GLU A 109 -13.86 -12.33 1.08
CA GLU A 109 -14.37 -11.99 -0.25
C GLU A 109 -13.75 -12.86 -1.36
N PHE A 110 -12.47 -13.25 -1.23
CA PHE A 110 -11.85 -14.20 -2.15
C PHE A 110 -12.45 -15.59 -2.04
N ASP A 111 -12.75 -16.09 -0.85
CA ASP A 111 -13.40 -17.39 -0.66
C ASP A 111 -14.79 -17.41 -1.31
N LYS A 112 -15.54 -16.30 -1.21
CA LYS A 112 -16.84 -16.16 -1.90
C LYS A 112 -16.67 -16.20 -3.41
N LEU A 113 -15.66 -15.50 -3.95
CA LEU A 113 -15.37 -15.49 -5.38
C LEU A 113 -14.92 -16.87 -5.88
N GLU A 114 -14.03 -17.54 -5.14
CA GLU A 114 -13.56 -18.89 -5.45
C GLU A 114 -14.74 -19.86 -5.55
N LYS A 115 -15.62 -19.83 -4.55
CA LYS A 115 -16.83 -20.67 -4.54
C LYS A 115 -17.69 -20.42 -5.77
N LEU A 116 -17.98 -19.15 -6.07
CA LEU A 116 -18.80 -18.78 -7.23
C LEU A 116 -18.17 -19.26 -8.55
N VAL A 117 -16.85 -19.11 -8.68
CA VAL A 117 -16.11 -19.59 -9.86
C VAL A 117 -16.20 -21.11 -10.00
N ARG A 118 -15.96 -21.86 -8.92
CA ARG A 118 -16.02 -23.34 -8.94
C ARG A 118 -17.42 -23.89 -9.22
N GLU A 119 -18.45 -23.19 -8.78
CA GLU A 119 -19.84 -23.59 -9.01
C GLU A 119 -20.30 -23.36 -10.45
N ASN A 120 -19.67 -22.43 -11.19
CA ASN A 120 -20.13 -21.97 -12.51
C ASN A 120 -19.15 -22.24 -13.66
N ILE A 121 -17.93 -22.69 -13.38
CA ILE A 121 -16.89 -22.95 -14.38
C ILE A 121 -16.35 -24.36 -14.19
N ASP A 122 -16.18 -25.10 -15.30
CA ASP A 122 -15.48 -26.38 -15.31
C ASP A 122 -13.97 -26.15 -15.13
N ILE A 123 -13.53 -26.13 -13.87
CA ILE A 123 -12.14 -25.92 -13.50
C ILE A 123 -11.23 -27.05 -14.01
N GLU A 124 -11.74 -28.27 -14.13
CA GLU A 124 -10.95 -29.39 -14.66
C GLU A 124 -10.65 -29.17 -16.15
N GLU A 125 -11.60 -28.63 -16.92
CA GLU A 125 -11.35 -28.28 -18.32
C GLU A 125 -10.38 -27.10 -18.47
N ILE A 126 -10.49 -26.06 -17.64
CA ILE A 126 -9.53 -24.96 -17.62
C ILE A 126 -8.10 -25.46 -17.35
N TYR A 127 -7.95 -26.37 -16.37
CA TYR A 127 -6.67 -26.97 -16.03
C TYR A 127 -6.04 -27.73 -17.21
N LYS A 128 -6.82 -28.55 -17.93
CA LYS A 128 -6.35 -29.20 -19.16
C LYS A 128 -5.89 -28.19 -20.22
N ILE A 129 -6.67 -27.12 -20.44
CA ILE A 129 -6.36 -26.08 -21.43
C ILE A 129 -5.01 -25.40 -21.14
N ILE A 130 -4.70 -25.13 -19.86
CA ILE A 130 -3.45 -24.48 -19.46
C ILE A 130 -2.29 -25.47 -19.21
N GLY A 131 -2.47 -26.75 -19.56
CA GLY A 131 -1.43 -27.78 -19.43
C GLY A 131 -1.13 -28.19 -17.99
N LEU A 132 -2.06 -27.95 -17.07
CA LEU A 132 -1.98 -28.43 -15.69
C LEU A 132 -2.93 -29.63 -15.56
N LYS A 133 -2.38 -30.84 -15.41
CA LYS A 133 -3.01 -32.18 -15.53
C LYS A 133 -3.01 -32.77 -16.94
#